data_AF-A0A961Y480-F1
#
_entry.id   AF-A0A961Y480-F1
#
_cell.length_a   1.000
_cell.length_b   1.000
_cell.length_c   1.000
_cell.angle_alpha   90.00
_cell.angle_beta   90.00
_cell.angle_gamma   90.00
#
_symmetry.space_group_name_H-M   'P 1'
#
loop_
_entity.id
_entity.type
_entity.pdbx_description
1 polymer ?
#
loop_
_entity_poly.entity_id
_entity_poly.type
_entity_poly.pdbx_seq_one_letter_code
_entity_poly.pdbx_strand_id
1 'polypeptide(L)' 'MPTQTEWEARAANLLKAELKRKGVTYAQLVEKLAGIGVDEKEVNVRNKLSRGKFSAAFLLQCLSAIGSQHLLLD' A
#
# COMPACT_ATOMS: atom_id res chain seq x y z
N MET A 1 -17.26 13.11 -6.65
CA MET A 1 -16.19 12.12 -6.39
C MET A 1 -16.78 11.05 -5.49
N PRO A 2 -16.50 9.74 -5.69
CA PRO A 2 -17.01 8.74 -4.76
C PRO A 2 -16.44 9.06 -3.38
N THR A 3 -17.31 9.31 -2.42
CA THR A 3 -16.95 9.68 -1.05
C THR A 3 -16.26 8.47 -0.44
N GLN A 4 -14.95 8.56 -0.26
CA GLN A 4 -14.19 7.55 0.45
C GLN A 4 -14.69 7.51 1.89
N THR A 5 -14.89 6.32 2.46
CA THR A 5 -15.22 6.22 3.89
C THR A 5 -14.02 6.66 4.73
N GLU A 6 -14.25 7.09 5.97
CA GLU A 6 -13.17 7.43 6.90
C GLU A 6 -12.16 6.28 7.03
N TRP A 7 -12.64 5.03 7.07
CA TRP A 7 -11.82 3.83 7.18
C TRP A 7 -11.00 3.54 5.92
N GLU A 8 -11.58 3.73 4.73
CA GLU A 8 -10.84 3.61 3.47
C GLU A 8 -9.73 4.67 3.39
N ALA A 9 -10.03 5.91 3.79
CA ALA A 9 -9.06 7.00 3.81
C ALA A 9 -7.93 6.70 4.80
N ARG A 10 -8.29 6.21 6.00
CA ARG A 10 -7.32 5.80 7.02
C ARG A 10 -6.43 4.67 6.52
N ALA A 11 -7.00 3.61 5.92
CA ALA A 11 -6.22 2.50 5.36
C ALA A 11 -5.23 2.96 4.28
N ALA A 12 -5.68 3.82 3.35
CA ALA A 12 -4.83 4.41 2.34
C ALA A 12 -3.68 5.22 2.94
N ASN A 13 -3.98 6.07 3.92
CA ASN A 13 -3.00 6.94 4.54
C ASN A 13 -1.96 6.16 5.36
N LEU A 14 -2.38 5.10 6.05
CA LEU A 14 -1.48 4.20 6.78
C LEU A 14 -0.45 3.57 5.85
N LEU A 15 -0.89 2.99 4.73
CA LEU A 15 0.03 2.37 3.79
C LEU A 15 0.96 3.41 3.13
N LYS A 16 0.45 4.59 2.78
CA LYS A 16 1.29 5.70 2.26
C LYS A 16 2.33 6.16 3.28
N ALA A 17 1.96 6.24 4.56
CA ALA A 17 2.87 6.63 5.63
C ALA A 17 4.00 5.60 5.78
N GLU A 18 3.70 4.31 5.73
CA GLU A 18 4.70 3.25 5.77
C GLU A 18 5.65 3.29 4.57
N LEU A 19 5.12 3.51 3.36
CA LEU A 19 5.95 3.70 2.16
C LEU A 19 6.89 4.90 2.31
N LYS A 20 6.37 6.02 2.82
CA LYS A 20 7.17 7.23 3.05
C LYS A 20 8.23 7.02 4.14
N ARG A 21 7.90 6.34 5.24
CA ARG A 21 8.83 5.99 6.33
C ARG A 21 9.98 5.11 5.84
N LYS A 22 9.70 4.18 4.92
CA LYS A 22 10.70 3.29 4.31
C LYS A 22 11.41 3.90 3.09
N GLY A 23 11.02 5.10 2.65
CA GLY A 23 11.59 5.75 1.47
C GLY A 23 11.33 5.00 0.17
N VAL A 24 10.22 4.24 0.09
CA VAL A 24 9.88 3.39 -1.06
C VAL A 24 8.90 4.11 -1.98
N THR A 25 9.26 4.24 -3.26
CA THR A 25 8.36 4.77 -4.30
C THR A 25 7.37 3.70 -4.78
N TYR A 26 6.31 4.09 -5.49
CA TYR A 26 5.36 3.11 -6.04
C TYR A 26 6.00 2.17 -7.06
N ALA A 27 6.94 2.66 -7.87
CA ALA A 27 7.71 1.82 -8.79
C ALA A 27 8.54 0.77 -8.04
N GLN A 28 9.24 1.18 -6.97
CA GLN A 28 10.02 0.26 -6.14
C GLN A 28 9.12 -0.72 -5.36
N LEU A 29 7.93 -0.29 -4.94
CA LEU A 29 6.97 -1.18 -4.31
C LEU A 29 6.54 -2.29 -5.27
N VAL A 30 6.26 -1.95 -6.53
CA VAL A 30 5.90 -2.92 -7.57
C VAL A 30 7.04 -3.92 -7.81
N GLU A 31 8.29 -3.45 -7.91
CA GLU A 31 9.45 -4.34 -8.04
C GLU A 31 9.59 -5.28 -6.82
N LYS A 32 9.39 -4.76 -5.61
CA LYS A 32 9.47 -5.55 -4.37
C LYS A 32 8.32 -6.55 -4.25
N LEU A 33 7.11 -6.18 -4.68
CA LEU A 33 5.95 -7.06 -4.75
C LEU A 33 6.20 -8.20 -5.76
N ALA A 34 6.77 -7.90 -6.93
CA ALA A 34 7.15 -8.92 -7.90
C ALA A 34 8.18 -9.92 -7.31
N GLY A 35 9.10 -9.43 -6.48
CA GLY A 35 10.08 -10.27 -5.76
C GLY A 35 9.45 -11.29 -4.80
N ILE A 36 8.22 -11.08 -4.34
CA ILE A 36 7.46 -12.03 -3.51
C ILE A 36 6.35 -12.76 -4.29
N GLY A 37 6.38 -12.69 -5.62
CA GLY A 37 5.41 -13.36 -6.51
C GLY A 37 4.09 -12.61 -6.71
N VAL A 38 4.02 -11.32 -6.35
CA VAL A 38 2.84 -10.48 -6.54
C VAL A 38 3.06 -9.58 -7.74
N ASP A 39 2.44 -9.93 -8.87
CA ASP A 39 2.49 -9.11 -10.08
C ASP A 39 1.49 -7.95 -9.98
N GLU A 40 2.01 -6.72 -9.98
CA GLU A 40 1.22 -5.50 -9.89
C GLU A 40 1.77 -4.44 -10.82
N LYS A 41 0.90 -3.52 -11.25
CA LYS A 41 1.30 -2.35 -12.03
C LYS A 41 1.28 -1.12 -11.15
N GLU A 42 2.21 -0.20 -11.39
CA GLU A 42 2.27 1.05 -10.61
C GLU A 42 0.95 1.83 -10.63
N VAL A 43 0.28 1.83 -11.79
CA VAL A 43 -1.05 2.44 -11.96
C VAL A 43 -2.11 1.75 -11.09
N ASN A 44 -2.08 0.42 -10.98
CA ASN A 44 -3.02 -0.33 -10.15
C ASN A 44 -2.80 -0.07 -8.67
N VAL A 45 -1.55 -0.11 -8.23
CA VAL A 45 -1.14 0.24 -6.85
C VAL A 45 -1.61 1.66 -6.53
N ARG A 46 -1.31 2.63 -7.38
CA ARG A 46 -1.74 4.03 -7.20
C ARG A 46 -3.26 4.14 -7.11
N ASN A 47 -4.01 3.44 -7.97
CA ASN A 47 -5.47 3.45 -7.93
C ASN A 47 -6.03 2.81 -6.64
N LYS A 48 -5.45 1.70 -6.18
CA LYS A 48 -5.83 1.04 -4.92
C LYS A 48 -5.58 1.95 -3.73
N LEU A 49 -4.41 2.57 -3.63
CA LEU A 49 -4.06 3.50 -2.55
C LEU A 49 -4.82 4.84 -2.66
N SER A 50 -5.21 5.27 -3.86
CA SER A 50 -6.03 6.46 -4.04
C SER A 50 -7.47 6.24 -3.60
N ARG A 51 -8.01 5.04 -3.79
CA ARG A 51 -9.38 4.69 -3.40
C ARG A 51 -9.48 4.13 -1.98
N GLY A 52 -8.35 3.72 -1.38
CA GLY A 52 -8.31 3.03 -0.09
C GLY A 52 -9.06 1.71 -0.04
N LYS A 53 -9.30 1.12 -1.22
CA LYS A 53 -9.96 -0.17 -1.38
C LYS A 53 -8.93 -1.18 -1.87
N PHE A 54 -8.46 -1.99 -0.94
CA PHE A 54 -7.57 -3.11 -1.20
C PHE A 54 -7.83 -4.19 -0.15
N SER A 55 -7.48 -5.44 -0.48
CA SER A 55 -7.62 -6.53 0.48
C SER A 55 -6.59 -6.40 1.60
N ALA A 56 -6.91 -6.97 2.77
CA ALA A 56 -5.94 -7.11 3.85
C ALA A 56 -4.70 -7.92 3.40
N ALA A 57 -4.87 -8.90 2.50
CA ALA A 57 -3.76 -9.62 1.89
C ALA A 57 -2.81 -8.70 1.13
N PHE A 58 -3.34 -7.77 0.32
CA PHE A 58 -2.51 -6.79 -0.38
C PHE A 58 -1.76 -5.86 0.58
N LEU A 59 -2.42 -5.43 1.66
CA LEU A 59 -1.76 -4.64 2.71
C LEU A 59 -0.57 -5.39 3.30
N LEU A 60 -0.76 -6.65 3.69
CA LEU A 60 0.31 -7.49 4.26
C LEU A 60 1.42 -7.75 3.25
N GLN A 61 1.09 -7.99 1.99
CA GLN A 61 2.07 -8.13 0.90
C GLN A 61 2.91 -6.86 0.76
N CYS A 62 2.30 -5.67 0.75
CA CYS A 62 3.03 -4.42 0.68
C CYS A 62 3.94 -4.22 1.90
N LEU A 63 3.44 -4.46 3.12
CA LEU A 63 4.23 -4.32 4.35
C LEU A 63 5.41 -5.30 4.36
N SER A 64 5.19 -6.55 3.96
CA SER A 64 6.24 -7.56 3.84
C SER A 64 7.27 -7.17 2.79
N ALA A 65 6.83 -6.70 1.61
CA ALA A 65 7.69 -6.30 0.50
C ALA A 65 8.62 -5.12 0.86
N ILE A 66 8.13 -4.19 1.68
CA ILE A 66 8.92 -3.03 2.16
C ILE A 66 9.67 -3.29 3.48
N GLY A 67 9.56 -4.51 4.04
CA GLY A 67 10.19 -4.87 5.31
C GLY A 67 9.65 -4.05 6.49
N SER A 68 8.35 -3.75 6.50
CA SER A 68 7.68 -3.16 7.66
C SER A 68 7.13 -4.28 8.56
N GLN A 69 7.53 -4.24 9.84
CA GLN A 69 7.13 -5.22 10.86
C GLN A 69 6.00 -4.70 11.75
N HIS A 70 5.74 -3.39 11.72
CA HIS A 70 4.77 -2.73 12.57
C HIS A 70 3.93 -1.78 11.74
N LEU A 71 2.61 -1.82 11.95
CA LEU A 71 1.68 -0.84 11.40
C LEU A 71 1.16 0.01 12.55
N LEU A 72 1.50 1.30 12.56
CA LEU A 72 1.07 2.22 13.60
C LEU A 72 -0.28 2.84 13.21
N LEU A 73 -1.30 2.55 14.01
CA LEU A 73 -2.61 3.19 13.93
C LEU A 73 -2.59 4.43 14.84
N ASP A 74 -2.11 5.56 14.34
CA ASP A 74 -2.35 6.86 14.98
C ASP A 74 -3.84 7.25 14.85
#